data_AF-A0A645AHK2-F1
#
_entry.id   AF-A0A645AHK2-F1
#
_cell.length_a   1.000
_cell.length_b   1.000
_cell.length_c   1.000
_cell.angle_alpha   90.00
_cell.angle_beta   90.00
_cell.angle_gamma   90.00
#
_symmetry.space_group_name_H-M   'P 1'
#
loop_
_entity.id
_entity.type
_entity.pdbx_description
1 polymer ?
#
loop_
_entity_poly.entity_id
_entity_poly.type
_entity_poly.pdbx_seq_one_letter_code
_entity_poly.pdbx_strand_id
1 'polypeptide(L)'
;MRTFHTGGVASADDITQGLPRVEELFEARKPKGLAVISEINGTIHIDDSKKRREAVVTNEDGEAESYLIPFGSKLKVSEGDAVEAGDELTEGSVNPHDILKIKGVKGVQAYLLKEVQSVYRLQGVEISDKHIEIIIRQMLRKVQIEENGDTALLPGELIDIFRFEEENERIIQSEKKPAIAKRKLLGITKASLATDSFLSAASFQETTRVLTEAAIKGKIDPLVGLKENVIIGKLIPAGIGLRRYRNVNVTTKD
;
A
#
# COMPACT_ATOMS: atom_id res chain seq x y z
N MET A 1 5.90 -6.12 -21.23
CA MET A 1 7.11 -6.41 -22.03
C MET A 1 8.27 -5.68 -21.37
N ARG A 2 9.38 -6.36 -21.05
CA ARG A 2 10.65 -5.68 -20.79
C ARG A 2 11.21 -5.30 -22.16
N THR A 3 11.37 -4.02 -22.44
CA THR A 3 12.14 -3.58 -23.60
C THR A 3 13.58 -3.99 -23.35
N PHE A 4 14.11 -4.88 -24.18
CA PHE A 4 15.53 -5.22 -24.14
C PHE A 4 16.29 -4.05 -24.78
N HIS A 5 16.88 -3.20 -23.95
CA HIS A 5 17.86 -2.22 -24.42
C HIS A 5 19.19 -2.96 -24.59
N THR A 6 19.54 -3.32 -25.81
CA THR A 6 20.90 -3.71 -26.18
C THR A 6 21.79 -2.47 -26.08
N GLY A 7 22.68 -2.45 -25.08
CA GLY A 7 23.88 -1.61 -25.09
C GLY A 7 23.66 -0.10 -24.95
N GLY A 8 23.37 0.36 -23.74
CA GLY A 8 23.71 1.70 -23.26
C GLY A 8 24.28 1.56 -21.86
N VAL A 9 25.45 2.15 -21.59
CA VAL A 9 26.05 2.15 -20.24
C VAL A 9 25.06 2.85 -19.32
N ALA A 10 24.39 2.07 -18.46
CA ALA A 10 23.49 2.58 -17.44
C ALA A 10 24.31 3.54 -16.58
N SER A 11 24.07 4.84 -16.76
CA SER A 11 24.57 5.84 -15.84
C SER A 11 23.92 5.52 -14.50
N ALA A 12 24.67 5.63 -13.40
CA ALA A 12 24.18 5.30 -12.05
C ALA A 12 22.94 6.10 -11.60
N ASP A 13 22.51 7.09 -12.40
CA ASP A 13 21.32 7.93 -12.25
C ASP A 13 20.06 7.36 -12.95
N ASP A 14 20.11 6.17 -13.54
CA ASP A 14 18.99 5.60 -14.31
C ASP A 14 17.88 5.08 -13.37
N ILE A 15 17.07 6.03 -12.88
CA ILE A 15 15.75 5.81 -12.25
C ILE A 15 15.06 4.72 -13.07
N THR A 16 14.58 3.65 -12.43
CA THR A 16 13.84 2.59 -13.13
C THR A 16 12.77 3.24 -14.02
N GLN A 17 12.96 3.25 -15.35
CA GLN A 17 12.01 3.87 -16.27
C GLN A 17 10.99 2.84 -16.74
N GLY A 18 9.72 3.26 -16.81
CA GLY A 18 8.63 2.46 -17.37
C GLY A 18 8.13 1.34 -16.45
N LEU A 19 7.86 0.16 -17.03
CA LEU A 19 7.18 -0.94 -16.35
C LEU A 19 7.85 -1.42 -15.03
N PRO A 20 9.20 -1.51 -14.92
CA PRO A 20 9.85 -1.89 -13.66
C PRO A 20 9.50 -0.97 -12.49
N ARG A 21 9.30 0.33 -12.73
CA ARG A 21 8.87 1.28 -11.70
C ARG A 21 7.43 1.06 -11.28
N VAL A 22 6.54 0.81 -12.25
CA VAL A 22 5.14 0.47 -11.97
C VAL A 22 5.05 -0.82 -11.15
N GLU A 23 5.86 -1.84 -11.48
CA GLU A 23 5.97 -3.08 -10.70
C GLU A 23 6.49 -2.80 -9.28
N GLU A 24 7.55 -2.00 -9.13
CA GLU A 24 8.12 -1.62 -7.83
C GLU A 24 7.08 -0.92 -6.94
N LEU A 25 6.31 0.02 -7.52
CA LEU A 25 5.25 0.77 -6.83
C LEU A 25 4.09 -0.14 -6.41
N PHE A 26 3.57 -0.98 -7.32
CA PHE A 26 2.46 -1.88 -7.00
C PHE A 26 2.86 -3.04 -6.10
N GLU A 27 4.13 -3.42 -6.06
CA GLU A 27 4.64 -4.36 -5.05
C GLU A 27 5.04 -3.69 -3.74
N ALA A 28 4.89 -2.36 -3.64
CA ALA A 28 5.29 -1.55 -2.48
C ALA A 28 6.72 -1.89 -2.01
N ARG A 29 7.64 -2.08 -2.97
CA ARG A 29 9.03 -2.41 -2.71
C ARG A 29 9.82 -1.16 -2.34
N LYS A 30 10.87 -1.34 -1.53
CA LYS A 30 11.81 -0.27 -1.20
C LYS A 30 12.63 0.09 -2.46
N PRO A 31 12.63 1.35 -2.92
CA PRO A 31 13.33 1.74 -4.14
C PRO A 31 14.85 1.74 -3.98
N LYS A 32 15.58 1.63 -5.10
CA LYS A 32 17.06 1.57 -5.13
C LYS A 32 17.74 2.93 -4.96
N GLY A 33 17.10 4.02 -5.36
CA GLY A 33 17.57 5.41 -5.16
C GLY A 33 16.65 6.14 -4.22
N LEU A 34 16.78 5.91 -2.91
CA LEU A 34 15.91 6.50 -1.90
C LEU A 34 16.17 7.98 -1.73
N ALA A 35 15.11 8.78 -1.89
CA ALA A 35 15.11 10.15 -1.43
C ALA A 35 15.06 10.19 0.11
N VAL A 36 15.84 11.08 0.70
CA VAL A 36 15.68 11.44 2.11
C VAL A 36 14.46 12.34 2.22
N ILE A 37 13.56 12.04 3.15
CA ILE A 37 12.36 12.85 3.42
C ILE A 37 12.38 13.37 4.86
N SER A 38 11.79 14.53 5.09
CA SER A 38 11.60 15.05 6.45
C SER A 38 10.48 14.29 7.18
N GLU A 39 10.67 13.93 8.46
CA GLU A 39 9.61 13.43 9.34
C GLU A 39 8.83 14.56 10.03
N ILE A 40 9.38 15.77 10.08
CA ILE A 40 8.83 16.94 10.79
C ILE A 40 8.72 18.17 9.88
N ASN A 41 7.88 19.13 10.25
CA ASN A 41 7.67 20.38 9.51
C ASN A 41 8.46 21.55 10.12
N GLY A 42 9.36 22.17 9.37
CA GLY A 42 10.19 23.22 9.93
C GLY A 42 11.07 23.92 8.93
N THR A 43 12.05 24.65 9.43
CA THR A 43 13.07 25.32 8.62
C THR A 43 14.30 24.44 8.53
N ILE A 44 14.85 24.30 7.33
CA ILE A 44 16.03 23.47 7.09
C ILE A 44 17.34 24.26 7.27
N HIS A 45 18.30 23.61 7.91
CA HIS A 45 19.69 24.02 8.03
C HIS A 45 20.59 22.91 7.48
N ILE A 46 21.48 23.22 6.55
CA ILE A 46 22.36 22.26 5.88
C ILE A 46 23.77 22.42 6.42
N ASP A 47 24.22 21.44 7.20
CA ASP A 47 25.62 21.33 7.62
C ASP A 47 26.39 20.54 6.56
N ASP A 48 27.27 21.23 5.83
CA ASP A 48 28.14 20.66 4.81
C ASP A 48 29.59 20.58 5.32
N SER A 49 29.85 19.58 6.16
CA SER A 49 31.19 19.27 6.61
C SER A 49 31.94 18.40 5.59
N LYS A 50 33.26 18.59 5.45
CA LYS A 50 34.12 17.86 4.47
C LYS A 50 34.02 16.32 4.51
N LYS A 51 33.43 15.73 5.55
CA LYS A 51 33.25 14.27 5.70
C LYS A 51 31.80 13.81 5.72
N ARG A 52 30.84 14.70 6.00
CA ARG A 52 29.42 14.35 6.20
C ARG A 52 28.55 15.56 5.89
N ARG A 53 27.56 15.35 5.01
CA ARG A 53 26.52 16.34 4.73
C ARG A 53 25.26 15.94 5.48
N GLU A 54 24.68 16.89 6.20
CA GLU A 54 23.53 16.66 7.08
C GLU A 54 22.52 17.79 6.92
N ALA A 55 21.25 17.45 6.84
CA ALA A 55 20.15 18.41 6.83
C ALA A 55 19.45 18.32 8.18
N VAL A 56 19.37 19.44 8.90
CA VAL A 56 18.68 19.56 10.19
C VAL A 56 17.40 20.35 9.95
N VAL A 57 16.26 19.75 10.26
CA VAL A 57 14.96 20.43 10.19
C VAL A 57 14.57 20.82 11.61
N THR A 58 14.28 22.10 11.84
CA THR A 58 13.89 22.61 13.16
C THR A 58 12.47 23.15 13.10
N ASN A 59 11.58 22.62 13.95
CA ASN A 59 10.20 23.06 14.10
C ASN A 59 10.13 24.37 14.90
N GLU A 60 8.96 25.03 14.86
CA GLU A 60 8.69 26.24 15.66
C GLU A 60 8.78 25.99 17.18
N ASP A 61 8.50 24.76 17.62
CA ASP A 61 8.59 24.33 19.01
C ASP A 61 10.03 24.09 19.50
N GLY A 62 11.03 24.22 18.61
CA GLY A 62 12.45 24.00 18.90
C GLY A 62 12.91 22.54 18.84
N GLU A 63 12.02 21.61 18.45
CA GLU A 63 12.41 20.24 18.12
C GLU A 63 13.19 20.22 16.81
N ALA A 64 14.36 19.57 16.81
CA ALA A 64 15.23 19.46 15.64
C ALA A 64 15.50 17.99 15.31
N GLU A 65 15.27 17.60 14.06
CA GLU A 65 15.60 16.27 13.53
C GLU A 65 16.70 16.37 12.49
N SER A 66 17.62 15.41 12.52
CA SER A 66 18.85 15.43 11.74
C SER A 66 18.89 14.29 10.72
N TYR A 67 19.00 14.64 9.45
CA TYR A 67 18.96 13.72 8.32
C TYR A 67 20.32 13.65 7.62
N LEU A 68 20.95 12.48 7.67
CA LEU A 68 22.17 12.21 6.93
C LEU A 68 21.89 12.22 5.42
N ILE A 69 22.60 13.07 4.68
CA ILE A 69 22.51 13.15 3.22
C ILE A 69 23.61 12.28 2.61
N PRO A 70 23.27 11.22 1.85
CA PRO A 70 24.27 10.38 1.19
C PRO A 70 25.16 11.17 0.24
N PHE A 71 26.43 10.78 0.16
CA PHE A 71 27.38 11.43 -0.73
C PHE A 71 26.96 11.23 -2.20
N GLY A 72 26.93 12.31 -2.98
CA GLY A 72 26.48 12.31 -4.37
C GLY A 72 24.98 12.56 -4.56
N SER A 73 24.18 12.59 -3.49
CA SER A 73 22.77 12.99 -3.59
C SER A 73 22.64 14.48 -3.90
N LYS A 74 21.82 14.81 -4.90
CA LYS A 74 21.42 16.19 -5.20
C LYS A 74 20.34 16.62 -4.22
N LEU A 75 20.46 17.81 -3.64
CA LEU A 75 19.42 18.39 -2.78
C LEU A 75 18.31 18.99 -3.63
N LYS A 76 17.07 18.86 -3.16
CA LYS A 76 15.89 19.55 -3.71
C LYS A 76 15.54 20.83 -2.93
N VAL A 77 16.19 21.03 -1.79
CA VAL A 77 15.95 22.10 -0.82
C VAL A 77 17.22 22.92 -0.64
N SER A 78 17.04 24.18 -0.27
CA SER A 78 18.08 25.17 0.00
C SER A 78 18.11 25.56 1.47
N GLU A 79 19.22 26.16 1.89
CA GLU A 79 19.39 26.69 3.25
C GLU A 79 18.26 27.68 3.61
N GLY A 80 17.58 27.44 4.73
CA GLY A 80 16.49 28.29 5.21
C GLY A 80 15.11 28.03 4.57
N ASP A 81 14.99 27.03 3.68
CA ASP A 81 13.68 26.64 3.14
C ASP A 81 12.75 26.09 4.23
N ALA A 82 11.46 26.38 4.09
CA ALA A 82 10.41 25.75 4.87
C ALA A 82 10.03 24.41 4.23
N VAL A 83 10.02 23.34 5.02
CA VAL A 83 9.66 21.98 4.59
C VAL A 83 8.51 21.44 5.43
N GLU A 84 7.59 20.70 4.81
CA GLU A 84 6.55 19.97 5.53
C GLU A 84 6.98 18.52 5.83
N ALA A 85 6.33 17.91 6.81
CA ALA A 85 6.53 16.51 7.13
C ALA A 85 6.19 15.64 5.89
N GLY A 86 7.17 14.89 5.41
CA GLY A 86 7.15 13.99 4.27
C GLY A 86 7.55 14.65 2.94
N ASP A 87 8.18 15.82 2.98
CA ASP A 87 8.80 16.44 1.81
C ASP A 87 10.20 15.88 1.54
N GLU A 88 10.55 15.82 0.26
CA GLU A 88 11.81 15.26 -0.23
C GLU A 88 12.95 16.28 -0.11
N LEU A 89 13.95 15.96 0.71
CA LEU A 89 15.16 16.76 0.91
C LEU A 89 16.17 16.54 -0.23
N THR A 90 16.21 15.32 -0.78
CA THR A 90 17.09 14.94 -1.89
C THR A 90 16.30 14.46 -3.10
N GLU A 91 16.92 14.51 -4.28
CA GLU A 91 16.43 13.82 -5.46
C GLU A 91 16.42 12.31 -5.22
N GLY A 92 15.41 11.63 -5.77
CA GLY A 92 15.26 10.19 -5.67
C GLY A 92 13.80 9.75 -5.59
N SER A 93 13.60 8.47 -5.35
CA SER A 93 12.30 7.85 -5.13
C SER A 93 12.00 7.74 -3.65
N VAL A 94 10.79 8.08 -3.25
CA VAL A 94 10.35 7.93 -1.86
C VAL A 94 9.84 6.51 -1.62
N ASN A 95 10.09 6.00 -0.41
CA ASN A 95 9.53 4.74 0.04
C ASN A 95 8.05 4.94 0.46
N PRO A 96 7.08 4.24 -0.16
CA PRO A 96 5.66 4.38 0.18
C PRO A 96 5.33 4.07 1.65
N HIS A 97 6.11 3.20 2.31
CA HIS A 97 5.90 2.88 3.72
C HIS A 97 6.21 4.05 4.64
N ASP A 98 7.20 4.87 4.29
CA ASP A 98 7.58 6.05 5.08
C ASP A 98 6.53 7.15 4.90
N ILE A 99 5.99 7.30 3.68
CA ILE A 99 4.84 8.19 3.42
C ILE A 99 3.61 7.76 4.21
N LEU A 100 3.32 6.45 4.28
CA LEU A 100 2.18 5.97 5.07
C LEU A 100 2.36 6.29 6.57
N LYS A 101 3.58 6.22 7.10
CA LYS A 101 3.89 6.57 8.49
C LYS A 101 3.71 8.07 8.75
N ILE A 102 4.16 8.92 7.83
CA ILE A 102 4.22 10.38 8.01
C ILE A 102 2.93 11.09 7.56
N LYS A 103 2.51 10.88 6.30
CA LYS A 103 1.35 11.55 5.67
C LYS A 103 0.06 10.71 5.74
N GLY A 104 0.11 9.51 6.34
CA GLY A 104 -1.05 8.65 6.52
C GLY A 104 -1.60 8.03 5.22
N VAL A 105 -2.81 7.46 5.32
CA VAL A 105 -3.44 6.68 4.23
C VAL A 105 -3.69 7.55 2.99
N LYS A 106 -4.23 8.76 3.15
CA LYS A 106 -4.50 9.67 2.04
C LYS A 106 -3.20 10.12 1.35
N GLY A 107 -2.16 10.41 2.13
CA GLY A 107 -0.86 10.81 1.61
C GLY A 107 -0.22 9.74 0.73
N VAL A 108 -0.19 8.48 1.20
CA VAL A 108 0.38 7.39 0.41
C VAL A 108 -0.47 7.04 -0.82
N GLN A 109 -1.80 7.18 -0.75
CA GLN A 109 -2.69 7.00 -1.90
C GLN A 109 -2.40 8.03 -3.00
N ALA A 110 -2.33 9.31 -2.63
CA ALA A 110 -2.03 10.39 -3.56
C ALA A 110 -0.63 10.22 -4.17
N TYR A 111 0.36 9.83 -3.37
CA TYR A 111 1.71 9.55 -3.85
C TYR A 111 1.73 8.42 -4.89
N LEU A 112 1.19 7.25 -4.55
CA LEU A 112 1.18 6.08 -5.44
C LEU A 112 0.43 6.39 -6.74
N LEU A 113 -0.71 7.09 -6.66
CA LEU A 113 -1.47 7.50 -7.84
C LEU A 113 -0.63 8.42 -8.74
N LYS A 114 -0.02 9.46 -8.16
CA LYS A 114 0.82 10.43 -8.90
C LYS A 114 2.00 9.73 -9.57
N GLU A 115 2.71 8.87 -8.85
CA GLU A 115 3.89 8.17 -9.37
C GLU A 115 3.53 7.22 -10.51
N VAL A 116 2.52 6.37 -10.32
CA VAL A 116 2.09 5.43 -11.38
C VAL A 116 1.59 6.21 -12.60
N GLN A 117 0.77 7.24 -12.40
CA GLN A 117 0.22 8.04 -13.49
C GLN A 117 1.32 8.79 -14.26
N SER A 118 2.35 9.29 -13.56
CA SER A 118 3.48 9.97 -14.19
C SER A 118 4.25 9.03 -15.10
N VAL A 119 4.48 7.77 -14.68
CA VAL A 119 5.14 6.77 -15.52
C VAL A 119 4.32 6.45 -16.79
N TYR A 120 3.00 6.27 -16.66
CA TYR A 120 2.15 6.02 -17.84
C TYR A 120 2.09 7.22 -18.79
N ARG A 121 1.98 8.44 -18.25
CA ARG A 121 1.99 9.68 -19.06
C ARG A 121 3.32 9.87 -19.79
N LEU A 122 4.45 9.59 -19.14
CA LEU A 122 5.77 9.63 -19.79
C LEU A 122 5.89 8.65 -20.96
N GLN A 123 5.12 7.55 -20.93
CA GLN A 123 5.04 6.58 -22.03
C GLN A 123 3.93 6.91 -23.05
N GLY A 124 3.26 8.06 -22.92
CA GLY A 124 2.18 8.49 -23.81
C GLY A 124 0.90 7.68 -23.66
N VAL A 125 0.70 6.98 -22.54
CA VAL A 125 -0.50 6.19 -22.27
C VAL A 125 -1.38 6.92 -21.27
N GLU A 126 -2.62 7.22 -21.69
CA GLU A 126 -3.62 7.80 -20.81
C GLU A 126 -4.45 6.71 -20.13
N ILE A 127 -4.48 6.72 -18.79
CA ILE A 127 -5.28 5.83 -17.96
C ILE A 127 -6.08 6.70 -16.99
N SER A 128 -7.36 6.37 -16.79
CA SER A 128 -8.17 7.07 -15.79
C SER A 128 -7.74 6.67 -14.37
N ASP A 129 -7.56 7.68 -13.52
CA ASP A 129 -7.12 7.56 -12.12
C ASP A 129 -7.93 6.53 -11.34
N LYS A 130 -9.25 6.41 -11.59
CA LYS A 130 -10.14 5.44 -10.94
C LYS A 130 -9.63 4.00 -10.99
N HIS A 131 -8.94 3.60 -12.06
CA HIS A 131 -8.43 2.24 -12.20
C HIS A 131 -7.25 1.99 -11.26
N ILE A 132 -6.36 2.97 -11.15
CA ILE A 132 -5.19 2.92 -10.27
C ILE A 132 -5.65 3.02 -8.80
N GLU A 133 -6.62 3.89 -8.50
CA GLU A 133 -7.22 4.00 -7.17
C GLU A 133 -7.83 2.69 -6.68
N ILE A 134 -8.51 1.94 -7.55
CA ILE A 134 -9.06 0.62 -7.21
C ILE A 134 -7.94 -0.34 -6.78
N ILE A 135 -6.80 -0.32 -7.48
CA ILE A 135 -5.65 -1.18 -7.14
C ILE A 135 -5.02 -0.73 -5.82
N ILE A 136 -4.75 0.56 -5.65
CA ILE A 136 -4.18 1.12 -4.42
C ILE A 136 -5.10 0.85 -3.22
N ARG A 137 -6.42 0.92 -3.41
CA ARG A 137 -7.40 0.56 -2.38
C ARG A 137 -7.24 -0.89 -1.92
N GLN A 138 -6.95 -1.83 -2.82
CA GLN A 138 -6.67 -3.22 -2.44
C GLN A 138 -5.34 -3.37 -1.71
N MET A 139 -4.31 -2.62 -2.11
CA MET A 139 -2.99 -2.64 -1.44
C MET A 139 -3.04 -2.19 0.02
N LEU A 140 -3.96 -1.27 0.34
CA LEU A 140 -4.12 -0.73 1.70
C LEU A 140 -5.18 -1.47 2.52
N ARG A 141 -5.85 -2.49 2.00
CA ARG A 141 -7.08 -3.06 2.59
C ARG A 141 -6.89 -3.68 3.99
N LYS A 142 -5.67 -4.03 4.38
CA LYS A 142 -5.37 -4.71 5.65
C LYS A 142 -4.90 -3.76 6.76
N VAL A 143 -5.16 -4.16 7.99
CA VAL A 143 -4.65 -3.54 9.21
C VAL A 143 -3.91 -4.59 10.04
N GLN A 144 -2.85 -4.17 10.74
CA GLN A 144 -2.14 -5.01 11.71
C GLN A 144 -2.56 -4.60 13.11
N ILE A 145 -3.01 -5.56 13.91
CA ILE A 145 -3.40 -5.31 15.31
C ILE A 145 -2.15 -4.99 16.13
N GLU A 146 -2.19 -3.91 16.90
CA GLU A 146 -1.16 -3.55 17.88
C GLU A 146 -1.58 -4.00 19.27
N GLU A 147 -2.80 -3.63 19.67
CA GLU A 147 -3.39 -3.99 20.95
C GLU A 147 -4.76 -4.63 20.71
N ASN A 148 -5.01 -5.74 21.37
CA ASN A 148 -6.26 -6.49 21.19
C ASN A 148 -7.43 -5.95 22.02
N GLY A 149 -7.18 -5.13 23.04
CA GLY A 149 -8.22 -4.69 23.97
C GLY A 149 -8.99 -5.88 24.54
N ASP A 150 -10.33 -5.78 24.53
CA ASP A 150 -11.24 -6.86 24.93
C ASP A 150 -11.79 -7.65 23.72
N THR A 151 -11.24 -7.44 22.52
CA THR A 151 -11.61 -8.20 21.31
C THR A 151 -10.98 -9.60 21.31
N ALA A 152 -11.47 -10.49 20.44
CA ALA A 152 -10.85 -11.80 20.20
C ALA A 152 -9.64 -11.73 19.22
N LEU A 153 -9.24 -10.54 18.79
CA LEU A 153 -8.16 -10.35 17.83
C LEU A 153 -6.80 -10.55 18.50
N LEU A 154 -5.79 -10.98 17.72
CA LEU A 154 -4.46 -11.22 18.27
C LEU A 154 -3.50 -10.09 17.87
N PRO A 155 -2.65 -9.59 18.80
CA PRO A 155 -1.59 -8.65 18.46
C PRO A 155 -0.69 -9.21 17.36
N GLY A 156 -0.38 -8.38 16.36
CA GLY A 156 0.39 -8.74 15.18
C GLY A 156 -0.42 -9.39 14.05
N GLU A 157 -1.68 -9.79 14.28
CA GLU A 157 -2.56 -10.36 13.26
C GLU A 157 -2.86 -9.34 12.15
N LEU A 158 -2.86 -9.80 10.89
CA LEU A 158 -3.26 -9.01 9.74
C LEU A 158 -4.70 -9.36 9.34
N ILE A 159 -5.61 -8.41 9.51
CA ILE A 159 -7.04 -8.60 9.18
C ILE A 159 -7.55 -7.54 8.20
N ASP A 160 -8.68 -7.82 7.57
CA ASP A 160 -9.39 -6.86 6.74
C ASP A 160 -9.91 -5.69 7.58
N ILE A 161 -9.81 -4.47 7.06
CA ILE A 161 -10.28 -3.27 7.77
C ILE A 161 -11.77 -3.31 8.09
N PHE A 162 -12.60 -3.84 7.20
CA PHE A 162 -14.04 -3.88 7.46
C PHE A 162 -14.38 -4.85 8.59
N ARG A 163 -13.65 -5.96 8.67
CA ARG A 163 -13.79 -6.92 9.78
C ARG A 163 -13.28 -6.34 11.10
N PHE A 164 -12.18 -5.57 11.05
CA PHE A 164 -11.67 -4.85 12.21
C PHE A 164 -12.68 -3.82 12.73
N GLU A 165 -13.23 -3.01 11.83
CA GLU A 165 -14.24 -1.99 12.14
C GLU A 165 -15.50 -2.63 12.74
N GLU A 166 -16.03 -3.68 12.11
CA GLU A 166 -17.21 -4.42 12.60
C GLU A 166 -16.99 -5.03 14.00
N GLU A 167 -15.83 -5.67 14.23
CA GLU A 167 -15.50 -6.25 15.53
C GLU A 167 -15.38 -5.17 16.62
N ASN A 168 -14.73 -4.05 16.30
CA ASN A 168 -14.60 -2.93 17.22
C ASN A 168 -15.93 -2.27 17.53
N GLU A 169 -16.79 -2.04 16.53
CA GLU A 169 -18.13 -1.50 16.73
C GLU A 169 -18.94 -2.36 17.71
N ARG A 170 -18.86 -3.69 17.59
CA ARG A 170 -19.53 -4.63 18.50
C ARG A 170 -19.00 -4.54 19.94
N ILE A 171 -17.69 -4.42 20.12
CA ILE A 171 -17.06 -4.31 21.44
C ILE A 171 -17.38 -2.96 22.10
N ILE A 172 -17.40 -1.87 21.32
CA ILE A 172 -17.79 -0.53 21.80
C ILE A 172 -19.26 -0.51 22.24
N GLN A 173 -20.16 -1.16 21.49
CA GLN A 173 -21.57 -1.32 21.90
C GLN A 173 -21.74 -2.11 23.21
N SER A 174 -20.75 -2.93 23.55
CA SER A 174 -20.70 -3.68 24.81
C SER A 174 -19.97 -2.93 25.94
N GLU A 175 -19.67 -1.64 25.76
CA GLU A 175 -18.92 -0.77 26.69
C GLU A 175 -17.54 -1.31 27.08
N LYS A 176 -16.91 -2.06 26.18
CA LYS A 176 -15.59 -2.67 26.37
C LYS A 176 -14.50 -1.94 25.58
N LYS A 177 -13.23 -2.24 25.88
CA LYS A 177 -12.09 -1.60 25.23
C LYS A 177 -11.91 -2.17 23.80
N PRO A 178 -11.99 -1.33 22.75
CA PRO A 178 -11.75 -1.76 21.38
C PRO A 178 -10.27 -2.10 21.14
N ALA A 179 -9.99 -2.85 20.07
CA ALA A 179 -8.63 -3.09 19.62
C ALA A 179 -8.05 -1.88 18.89
N ILE A 180 -6.73 -1.72 18.99
CA ILE A 180 -5.96 -0.70 18.26
C ILE A 180 -5.19 -1.40 17.14
N ALA A 181 -5.24 -0.82 15.94
CA ALA A 181 -4.55 -1.36 14.78
C ALA A 181 -3.91 -0.24 13.93
N LYS A 182 -2.84 -0.59 13.23
CA LYS A 182 -2.21 0.29 12.24
C LYS A 182 -2.46 -0.19 10.82
N ARG A 183 -2.70 0.75 9.91
CA ARG A 183 -2.83 0.46 8.48
C ARG A 183 -1.54 -0.17 7.96
N LYS A 184 -1.65 -1.18 7.10
CA LYS A 184 -0.49 -1.78 6.43
C LYS A 184 -0.65 -1.68 4.91
N LEU A 185 0.38 -1.13 4.28
CA LEU A 185 0.54 -1.17 2.83
C LEU A 185 1.14 -2.52 2.44
N LEU A 186 0.48 -3.24 1.53
CA LEU A 186 0.94 -4.51 0.98
C LEU A 186 1.10 -4.37 -0.54
N GLY A 187 2.14 -5.00 -1.09
CA GLY A 187 2.24 -5.20 -2.54
C GLY A 187 1.10 -6.08 -3.06
N ILE A 188 0.73 -5.92 -4.33
CA ILE A 188 -0.41 -6.64 -4.94
C ILE A 188 -0.28 -8.17 -4.83
N THR A 189 0.93 -8.72 -4.92
CA THR A 189 1.18 -10.16 -4.73
C THR A 189 0.81 -10.59 -3.31
N LYS A 190 1.30 -9.86 -2.29
CA LYS A 190 1.04 -10.19 -0.88
C LYS A 190 -0.41 -9.90 -0.49
N ALA A 191 -1.01 -8.84 -1.01
CA ALA A 191 -2.42 -8.51 -0.83
C ALA A 191 -3.34 -9.62 -1.39
N SER A 192 -2.98 -10.20 -2.54
CA SER A 192 -3.72 -11.30 -3.18
C SER A 192 -3.65 -12.60 -2.38
N LEU A 193 -2.53 -12.87 -1.71
CA LEU A 193 -2.37 -14.03 -0.82
C LEU A 193 -3.10 -13.86 0.52
N ALA A 194 -3.24 -12.61 0.99
CA ALA A 194 -3.93 -12.27 2.23
C ALA A 194 -5.47 -12.20 2.08
N THR A 195 -6.05 -12.86 1.09
CA THR A 195 -7.50 -12.98 0.93
C THR A 195 -8.10 -13.91 1.99
N ASP A 196 -9.37 -13.69 2.33
CA ASP A 196 -10.07 -14.52 3.33
C ASP A 196 -10.48 -15.90 2.76
N SER A 197 -10.57 -16.01 1.42
CA SER A 197 -10.80 -17.28 0.74
C SER A 197 -9.51 -18.10 0.65
N PHE A 198 -9.50 -19.25 1.32
CA PHE A 198 -8.38 -20.18 1.18
C PHE A 198 -8.33 -20.83 -0.21
N LEU A 199 -9.47 -20.97 -0.91
CA LEU A 199 -9.49 -21.49 -2.29
C LEU A 199 -8.81 -20.54 -3.27
N SER A 200 -9.11 -19.24 -3.17
CA SER A 200 -8.48 -18.23 -4.00
C SER A 200 -7.01 -18.02 -3.65
N ALA A 201 -6.65 -18.02 -2.36
CA ALA A 201 -5.25 -17.96 -1.93
C ALA A 201 -4.45 -19.16 -2.45
N ALA A 202 -4.95 -20.39 -2.28
CA ALA A 202 -4.27 -21.63 -2.68
C ALA A 202 -4.08 -21.76 -4.20
N SER A 203 -4.94 -21.11 -4.99
CA SER A 203 -4.83 -21.07 -6.45
C SER A 203 -3.74 -20.12 -6.98
N PHE A 204 -3.23 -19.21 -6.14
CA PHE A 204 -2.23 -18.22 -6.56
C PHE A 204 -0.81 -18.73 -6.32
N GLN A 205 -0.43 -18.94 -5.06
CA GLN A 205 0.86 -19.51 -4.63
C GLN A 205 0.71 -20.24 -3.29
N GLU A 206 1.75 -20.98 -2.88
CA GLU A 206 1.88 -21.57 -1.53
C GLU A 206 0.74 -22.52 -1.11
N THR A 207 0.19 -23.28 -2.07
CA THR A 207 -0.99 -24.16 -1.91
C THR A 207 -0.93 -25.04 -0.65
N THR A 208 0.18 -25.74 -0.41
CA THR A 208 0.33 -26.64 0.76
C THR A 208 0.21 -25.89 2.08
N ARG A 209 0.85 -24.73 2.20
CA ARG A 209 0.81 -23.91 3.42
C ARG A 209 -0.60 -23.40 3.68
N VAL A 210 -1.26 -22.86 2.65
CA VAL A 210 -2.61 -22.30 2.74
C VAL A 210 -3.64 -23.37 3.15
N LEU A 211 -3.61 -24.54 2.51
CA LEU A 211 -4.57 -25.62 2.83
C LEU A 211 -4.34 -26.21 4.22
N THR A 212 -3.08 -26.36 4.64
CA THR A 212 -2.74 -26.85 5.98
C THR A 212 -3.28 -25.89 7.05
N GLU A 213 -3.05 -24.58 6.89
CA GLU A 213 -3.54 -23.57 7.82
C GLU A 213 -5.08 -23.54 7.87
N ALA A 214 -5.73 -23.64 6.71
CA ALA A 214 -7.19 -23.69 6.62
C ALA A 214 -7.79 -24.93 7.30
N ALA A 215 -7.15 -26.11 7.14
CA ALA A 215 -7.58 -27.35 7.77
C ALA A 215 -7.42 -27.29 9.31
N ILE A 216 -6.28 -26.82 9.80
CA ILE A 216 -6.03 -26.66 11.25
C ILE A 216 -7.05 -25.71 11.89
N LYS A 217 -7.37 -24.61 11.21
CA LYS A 217 -8.32 -23.60 11.70
C LYS A 217 -9.79 -23.94 11.42
N GLY A 218 -10.09 -25.04 10.72
CA GLY A 218 -11.44 -25.38 10.31
C GLY A 218 -12.13 -24.28 9.49
N LYS A 219 -11.40 -23.58 8.62
CA LYS A 219 -11.92 -22.42 7.87
C LYS A 219 -13.05 -22.83 6.92
N ILE A 220 -14.08 -21.97 6.84
CA ILE A 220 -15.18 -22.08 5.87
C ILE A 220 -14.99 -20.99 4.81
N ASP A 221 -15.03 -21.36 3.53
CA ASP A 221 -14.94 -20.40 2.44
C ASP A 221 -16.34 -19.86 2.08
N PRO A 222 -16.60 -18.55 2.19
CA PRO A 222 -17.91 -17.98 1.93
C PRO A 222 -18.23 -17.82 0.43
N LEU A 223 -17.27 -18.07 -0.48
CA LEU A 223 -17.45 -18.00 -1.94
C LEU A 223 -17.97 -16.64 -2.42
N VAL A 224 -17.47 -15.55 -1.85
CA VAL A 224 -17.90 -14.18 -2.18
C VAL A 224 -17.18 -13.64 -3.41
N GLY A 225 -15.99 -14.16 -3.73
CA GLY A 225 -15.18 -13.69 -4.85
C GLY A 225 -15.52 -14.37 -6.18
N LEU A 226 -14.90 -13.87 -7.25
CA LEU A 226 -15.07 -14.42 -8.58
C LEU A 226 -14.29 -15.74 -8.74
N LYS A 227 -13.08 -15.81 -8.18
CA LYS A 227 -12.13 -16.90 -8.46
C LYS A 227 -12.59 -18.21 -7.86
N GLU A 228 -13.08 -18.20 -6.63
CA GLU A 228 -13.56 -19.38 -5.92
C GLU A 228 -14.76 -20.00 -6.64
N ASN A 229 -15.68 -19.16 -7.11
CA ASN A 229 -16.86 -19.61 -7.85
C ASN A 229 -16.47 -20.23 -9.20
N VAL A 230 -15.52 -19.64 -9.92
CA VAL A 230 -14.99 -20.24 -11.16
C VAL A 230 -14.34 -21.60 -10.88
N ILE A 231 -13.51 -21.71 -9.85
CA ILE A 231 -12.81 -22.96 -9.48
C ILE A 231 -13.82 -24.08 -9.18
N ILE A 232 -14.92 -23.77 -8.49
CA ILE A 232 -15.95 -24.75 -8.12
C ILE A 232 -16.97 -24.99 -9.26
N GLY A 233 -16.97 -24.18 -10.32
CA GLY A 233 -17.94 -24.27 -11.41
C GLY A 233 -19.31 -23.65 -11.08
N LYS A 234 -19.36 -22.70 -10.14
CA LYS A 234 -20.55 -21.88 -9.84
C LYS A 234 -20.54 -20.59 -10.66
N LEU A 235 -21.73 -20.00 -10.83
CA LEU A 235 -21.86 -18.66 -11.40
C LEU A 235 -21.09 -17.64 -10.56
N ILE A 236 -20.35 -16.76 -11.23
CA ILE A 236 -19.63 -15.68 -10.56
C ILE A 236 -20.61 -14.67 -9.93
N PRO A 237 -20.31 -14.12 -8.74
CA PRO A 237 -21.14 -13.14 -8.06
C PRO A 237 -20.96 -11.72 -8.65
N ALA A 238 -21.02 -11.59 -9.98
CA ALA A 238 -20.94 -10.31 -10.70
C ALA A 238 -21.88 -10.29 -11.90
N GLY A 239 -22.30 -9.09 -12.32
CA GLY A 239 -23.27 -8.92 -13.41
C GLY A 239 -24.56 -9.69 -13.13
N ILE A 240 -25.04 -10.46 -14.11
CA ILE A 240 -26.25 -11.30 -14.00
C ILE A 240 -26.14 -12.43 -12.97
N GLY A 241 -24.93 -12.78 -12.53
CA GLY A 241 -24.72 -13.81 -11.51
C GLY A 241 -25.00 -13.34 -10.08
N LEU A 242 -25.23 -12.03 -9.86
CA LEU A 242 -25.63 -11.51 -8.55
C LEU A 242 -27.01 -12.04 -8.14
N ARG A 243 -27.17 -12.39 -6.85
CA ARG A 243 -28.43 -12.91 -6.30
C ARG A 243 -29.64 -12.04 -6.62
N ARG A 244 -29.48 -10.72 -6.63
CA ARG A 244 -30.52 -9.74 -6.97
C ARG A 244 -31.14 -9.96 -8.35
N TYR A 245 -30.35 -10.42 -9.33
CA TYR A 245 -30.83 -10.63 -10.70
C TYR A 245 -31.23 -12.08 -10.98
N ARG A 246 -30.77 -13.03 -10.16
CA ARG A 246 -31.17 -14.44 -10.31
C ARG A 246 -32.52 -14.75 -9.68
N ASN A 247 -32.84 -14.11 -8.56
CA ASN A 247 -34.04 -14.41 -7.79
C ASN A 247 -35.13 -13.39 -8.10
N VAL A 248 -35.50 -13.27 -9.38
CA VAL A 248 -36.55 -12.36 -9.82
C VAL A 248 -37.80 -13.18 -10.10
N ASN A 249 -38.90 -12.82 -9.43
CA ASN A 249 -40.21 -13.39 -9.74
C ASN A 249 -40.82 -12.59 -10.90
N VAL A 250 -41.11 -13.29 -12.00
CA VAL A 250 -41.76 -12.69 -13.17
C VAL A 250 -43.28 -12.89 -13.03
N THR A 251 -44.02 -11.79 -12.97
CA THR A 251 -45.49 -11.81 -13.06
C THR A 251 -45.91 -11.37 -14.45
N THR A 252 -46.64 -12.22 -15.16
CA THR A 252 -47.32 -11.85 -16.42
C THR A 252 -48.58 -11.06 -16.09
N LYS A 253 -48.87 -10.00 -16.86
CA LYS A 253 -50.19 -9.37 -16.84
C LYS A 253 -51.16 -10.30 -17.59
N ASP A 254 -52.21 -10.72 -16.91
CA ASP A 254 -53.39 -11.33 -17.54
C ASP A 254 -54.04 -10.37 -18.54
#